data_AF-A0A0N4ZTX1-F1
#
_entry.id   AF-A0A0N4ZTX1-F1
#
_cell.length_a   1.000
_cell.length_b   1.000
_cell.length_c   1.000
_cell.angle_alpha   90.00
_cell.angle_beta   90.00
_cell.angle_gamma   90.00
#
_symmetry.space_group_name_H-M   'P 1'
#
loop_
_entity.id
_entity.type
_entity.pdbx_description
1 polymer ?
#
loop_
_entity_poly.entity_id
_entity_poly.type
_entity_poly.pdbx_seq_one_letter_code
_entity_poly.pdbx_strand_id
1 'polypeptide(L)'
;MTLDALPDEILLKIMGYLDGENCHNMSSMNKNFYNLYYNNFDIINKYIISTIIVEENLKNFLVTTSYVRRASRLNKYCTSKFNLENECTFRNLMKHVAYSNLDVFKILLNGNGEFFFDKLSPIDLSRLNGINLKLIIKTLERPNKLLNFLSSCQLSFNNISIEKYGLNEVGKIKDEFYVDIGLGCSDMDLFTNTIKFHELNIIYRNISDSLFSNLYPALLIGRFGVTFTCVEQMFQHRKAMHFKDYETATQIMDCTYPTKIIEMGKLARNYIDAKWNVVRENIMMEALKIKFKMSPFKEAIINYPIRNDGEIRTFLEGSGNKFWGTTIRTSGGLFGTEKIQVCGIKNVMGKMMDSIRENIVFKKKKKSHNNN
;
A
#
# COMPACT_ATOMS: atom_id res chain seq x y z
N MET A 1 24.20 28.12 23.14
CA MET A 1 23.85 29.22 22.21
C MET A 1 22.37 29.48 22.39
N THR A 2 21.98 30.70 22.75
CA THR A 2 20.56 31.06 22.93
C THR A 2 19.93 31.35 21.57
N LEU A 3 18.60 31.18 21.42
CA LEU A 3 17.90 31.26 20.13
C LEU A 3 18.10 32.62 19.45
N ASP A 4 18.13 33.68 20.24
CA ASP A 4 18.39 35.07 19.88
C ASP A 4 19.84 35.38 19.47
N ALA A 5 20.78 34.45 19.66
CA ALA A 5 22.15 34.56 19.17
C ALA A 5 22.35 33.94 17.76
N LEU A 6 21.29 33.39 17.15
CA LEU A 6 21.33 32.86 15.79
C LEU A 6 21.28 34.00 14.75
N PRO A 7 21.91 33.83 13.58
CA PRO A 7 21.77 34.77 12.47
C PRO A 7 20.31 34.95 12.03
N ASP A 8 19.95 36.18 11.68
CA ASP A 8 18.60 36.57 11.23
C ASP A 8 18.07 35.70 10.09
N GLU A 9 18.92 35.26 9.16
CA GLU A 9 18.52 34.38 8.05
C GLU A 9 18.05 32.99 8.54
N ILE A 10 18.68 32.47 9.60
CA ILE A 10 18.30 31.20 10.22
C ILE A 10 17.02 31.40 11.03
N LEU A 11 16.90 32.51 11.76
CA LEU A 11 15.70 32.87 12.52
C LEU A 11 14.48 33.08 11.61
N LEU A 12 14.64 33.73 10.46
CA LEU A 12 13.58 33.89 9.46
C LEU A 12 13.15 32.56 8.84
N LYS A 13 14.10 31.67 8.59
CA LYS A 13 13.78 30.29 8.18
C LYS A 13 12.95 29.60 9.26
N ILE A 14 13.37 29.67 10.53
CA ILE A 14 12.65 29.09 11.68
C ILE A 14 11.23 29.68 11.78
N MET A 15 11.08 31.00 11.70
CA MET A 15 9.79 31.69 11.75
C MET A 15 8.89 31.32 10.59
N GLY A 16 9.44 31.13 9.38
CA GLY A 16 8.68 30.64 8.24
C GLY A 16 8.13 29.21 8.38
N TYR A 17 8.59 28.45 9.39
CA TYR A 17 8.02 27.15 9.75
C TYR A 17 6.96 27.23 10.86
N LEU A 18 6.76 28.40 11.46
CA LEU A 18 5.74 28.60 12.48
C LEU A 18 4.45 29.11 11.84
N ASP A 19 3.30 28.66 12.33
CA ASP A 19 2.03 29.32 12.01
C ASP A 19 2.01 30.80 12.47
N GLY A 20 1.08 31.58 11.90
CA GLY A 20 1.00 33.02 12.14
C GLY A 20 0.79 33.39 13.62
N GLU A 21 0.12 32.53 14.39
CA GLU A 21 -0.12 32.73 15.82
C GLU A 21 1.16 32.52 16.65
N ASN A 22 1.92 31.46 16.37
CA ASN A 22 3.19 31.20 17.02
C ASN A 22 4.27 32.22 16.61
N CYS A 23 4.28 32.67 15.36
CA CYS A 23 5.12 33.80 14.95
C CYS A 23 4.79 35.07 15.74
N HIS A 24 3.50 35.37 15.91
CA HIS A 24 3.06 36.51 16.69
C HIS A 24 3.47 36.38 18.16
N ASN A 25 3.30 35.20 18.77
CA ASN A 25 3.77 34.94 20.13
C ASN A 25 5.29 35.09 20.26
N MET A 26 6.06 34.58 19.30
CA MET A 26 7.52 34.72 19.29
C MET A 26 7.95 36.20 19.15
N SER A 27 7.20 37.00 18.41
CA SER A 27 7.42 38.44 18.28
C SER A 27 7.29 39.19 19.61
N SER A 28 6.55 38.63 20.59
CA SER A 28 6.38 39.22 21.92
C SER A 28 7.51 38.89 22.90
N MET A 29 8.40 37.95 22.56
CA MET A 29 9.46 37.47 23.46
C MET A 29 10.59 38.48 23.64
N ASN A 30 11.01 39.15 22.57
CA ASN A 30 12.00 40.22 22.66
C ASN A 30 11.92 41.16 21.44
N LYS A 31 12.61 42.30 21.53
CA LYS A 31 12.63 43.34 20.50
C LYS A 31 13.25 42.88 19.17
N ASN A 32 14.18 41.92 19.20
CA ASN A 32 14.81 41.39 17.98
C ASN A 32 13.80 40.57 17.17
N PHE A 33 13.10 39.62 17.82
CA PHE A 33 12.05 38.82 17.18
C PHE A 33 10.84 39.66 16.75
N TYR A 34 10.49 40.70 17.52
CA TYR A 34 9.49 41.68 17.11
C TYR A 34 9.85 42.29 15.75
N ASN A 35 11.05 42.87 15.65
CA ASN A 35 11.52 43.51 14.42
C ASN A 35 11.64 42.49 13.28
N LEU A 36 12.15 41.29 13.55
CA LEU A 36 12.27 40.22 12.56
C LEU A 36 10.91 39.83 11.97
N TYR A 37 9.91 39.64 12.83
CA TYR A 37 8.55 39.29 12.44
C TYR A 37 7.90 40.38 11.59
N TYR A 38 7.85 41.62 12.09
CA TYR A 38 7.12 42.70 11.43
C TYR A 38 7.81 43.18 10.15
N ASN A 39 9.15 43.20 10.11
CA ASN A 39 9.90 43.57 8.89
C ASN A 39 9.80 42.50 7.79
N ASN A 40 9.41 41.28 8.14
CA ASN A 40 9.29 40.16 7.21
C ASN A 40 7.89 39.55 7.24
N PHE A 41 6.88 40.28 7.73
CA PHE A 41 5.52 39.77 7.94
C PHE A 41 4.92 39.21 6.65
N ASP A 42 5.09 39.93 5.54
CA ASP A 42 4.65 39.53 4.21
C ASP A 42 5.37 38.30 3.67
N ILE A 43 6.57 38.01 4.17
CA ILE A 43 7.37 36.85 3.79
C ILE A 43 6.93 35.66 4.65
N ILE A 44 6.83 35.86 5.96
CA ILE A 44 6.48 34.84 6.97
C ILE A 44 5.05 34.32 6.77
N ASN A 45 4.06 35.21 6.60
CA ASN A 45 2.66 34.82 6.41
C ASN A 45 2.29 34.41 4.96
N LYS A 46 3.26 34.40 4.02
CA LYS A 46 3.03 33.95 2.63
C LYS A 46 3.26 32.47 2.40
N TYR A 47 3.88 31.76 3.35
CA TYR A 47 4.28 30.38 3.17
C TYR A 47 3.37 29.46 3.94
N ILE A 48 2.56 28.71 3.19
CA ILE A 48 1.74 27.63 3.73
C ILE A 48 2.43 26.32 3.35
N ILE A 49 2.86 25.55 4.35
CA ILE A 49 3.45 24.23 4.12
C ILE A 49 2.32 23.29 3.70
N SER A 50 2.34 22.86 2.44
CA SER A 50 1.34 21.96 1.87
C SER A 50 1.79 20.50 1.93
N THR A 51 3.10 20.24 1.98
CA THR A 51 3.62 18.88 1.98
C THR A 51 4.85 18.74 2.85
N ILE A 52 4.89 17.67 3.64
CA ILE A 52 6.07 17.23 4.39
C ILE A 52 6.38 15.81 3.94
N ILE A 53 7.63 15.57 3.50
CA ILE A 53 8.16 14.24 3.21
C ILE A 53 9.33 14.01 4.15
N VAL A 54 9.31 12.91 4.89
CA VAL A 54 10.40 12.46 5.75
C VAL A 54 10.99 11.18 5.18
N GLU A 55 12.29 11.18 4.90
CA GLU A 55 13.02 10.02 4.40
C GLU A 55 14.05 9.57 5.43
N GLU A 56 13.91 8.35 5.93
CA GLU A 56 14.86 7.73 6.86
C GLU A 56 16.11 7.28 6.12
N ASN A 57 17.27 7.79 6.53
CA ASN A 57 18.58 7.31 6.15
C ASN A 57 19.22 6.58 7.35
N LEU A 58 20.30 5.83 7.12
CA LEU A 58 20.95 4.92 8.10
C LEU A 58 21.05 5.45 9.55
N LYS A 59 21.20 6.77 9.77
CA LYS A 59 21.17 7.42 11.10
C LYS A 59 20.55 8.83 11.14
N ASN A 60 19.97 9.31 10.03
CA ASN A 60 19.50 10.69 9.87
C ASN A 60 18.19 10.70 9.09
N PHE A 61 17.47 11.82 9.11
CA PHE A 61 16.30 12.00 8.26
C PHE A 61 16.54 13.12 7.26
N LEU A 62 16.11 12.92 6.00
CA LEU A 62 15.99 14.00 5.04
C LEU A 62 14.53 14.46 5.05
N VAL A 63 14.30 15.73 5.36
CA VAL A 63 12.97 16.32 5.28
C VAL A 63 12.88 17.19 4.06
N THR A 64 11.87 16.93 3.23
CA THR A 64 11.48 17.80 2.13
C THR A 64 10.16 18.47 2.48
N THR A 65 10.17 19.80 2.60
CA THR A 65 8.95 20.58 2.73
C THR A 65 8.62 21.24 1.40
N SER A 66 7.35 21.16 0.99
CA SER A 66 6.82 21.97 -0.09
C SER A 66 5.89 23.03 0.48
N TYR A 67 6.02 24.24 -0.01
CA TYR A 67 5.19 25.36 0.44
C TYR A 67 4.70 26.19 -0.75
N VAL A 68 3.50 26.73 -0.59
CA VAL A 68 2.90 27.64 -1.56
C VAL A 68 3.26 29.06 -1.17
N ARG A 69 3.98 29.76 -2.06
CA ARG A 69 4.21 31.20 -1.91
C ARG A 69 3.07 31.96 -2.58
N ARG A 70 2.26 32.68 -1.79
CA ARG A 70 1.26 33.62 -2.35
C ARG A 70 1.93 34.91 -2.82
N ALA A 71 2.59 34.91 -3.97
CA ALA A 71 3.03 36.13 -4.64
C ALA A 71 2.08 36.45 -5.80
N SER A 72 1.40 37.61 -5.74
CA SER A 72 0.68 38.27 -6.85
C SER A 72 0.18 37.34 -7.98
N ARG A 73 -1.06 36.87 -7.85
CA ARG A 73 -1.86 36.12 -8.85
C ARG A 73 -1.33 34.77 -9.35
N LEU A 74 -0.13 34.31 -8.97
CA LEU A 74 0.40 33.00 -9.34
C LEU A 74 0.93 32.25 -8.10
N ASN A 75 0.32 31.10 -7.80
CA ASN A 75 0.86 30.20 -6.77
C ASN A 75 2.18 29.60 -7.26
N LYS A 76 3.29 29.96 -6.62
CA LYS A 76 4.60 29.34 -6.89
C LYS A 76 4.86 28.25 -5.85
N TYR A 77 5.01 27.02 -6.32
CA TYR A 77 5.43 25.88 -5.50
C TYR A 77 6.94 25.91 -5.33
N CYS A 78 7.39 25.89 -4.08
CA CYS A 78 8.81 25.83 -3.74
C CYS A 78 9.05 24.59 -2.88
N THR A 79 10.26 24.02 -2.98
CA THR A 79 10.69 22.86 -2.19
C THR A 79 11.97 23.17 -1.44
N SER A 80 12.02 22.85 -0.15
CA SER A 80 13.23 22.92 0.66
C SER A 80 13.60 21.53 1.16
N LYS A 81 14.89 21.20 1.15
CA LYS A 81 15.43 19.95 1.66
C LYS A 81 16.42 20.24 2.79
N PHE A 82 16.33 19.52 3.90
CA PHE A 82 17.28 19.66 4.99
C PHE A 82 17.50 18.34 5.72
N ASN A 83 18.74 18.12 6.15
CA ASN A 83 19.11 16.99 6.99
C ASN A 83 18.71 17.28 8.44
N LEU A 84 18.04 16.33 9.06
CA LEU A 84 17.79 16.32 10.49
C LEU A 84 18.97 15.63 11.19
N GLU A 85 20.05 16.38 11.37
CA GLU A 85 21.13 15.99 12.30
C GLU A 85 20.74 16.31 13.76
N ASN A 86 19.81 17.26 13.98
CA ASN A 86 19.43 17.77 15.30
C ASN A 86 17.94 17.52 15.61
N GLU A 87 17.65 16.86 16.74
CA GLU A 87 16.29 16.49 17.16
C GLU A 87 15.36 17.70 17.35
N CYS A 88 15.92 18.86 17.68
CA CYS A 88 15.20 20.10 17.92
C CYS A 88 14.50 20.63 16.66
N THR A 89 15.13 20.53 15.48
CA THR A 89 14.60 21.12 14.23
C THR A 89 13.34 20.39 13.76
N PHE A 90 13.30 19.07 13.86
CA PHE A 90 12.11 18.29 13.51
C PHE A 90 10.98 18.50 14.50
N ARG A 91 11.29 18.49 15.80
CA ARG A 91 10.32 18.76 16.86
C ARG A 91 9.70 20.13 16.70
N ASN A 92 10.49 21.16 16.38
CA ASN A 92 9.97 22.50 16.14
C ASN A 92 9.11 22.58 14.89
N LEU A 93 9.51 21.92 13.79
CA LEU A 93 8.65 21.82 12.60
C LEU A 93 7.30 21.19 12.96
N MET A 94 7.29 19.99 13.54
CA MET A 94 6.05 19.30 13.88
C MET A 94 5.25 20.01 14.98
N LYS A 95 5.89 20.77 15.87
CA LYS A 95 5.18 21.54 16.90
C LYS A 95 4.40 22.73 16.33
N HIS A 96 4.90 23.32 15.24
CA HIS A 96 4.45 24.63 14.77
C HIS A 96 3.87 24.65 13.35
N VAL A 97 3.86 23.50 12.66
CA VAL A 97 3.11 23.32 11.41
C VAL A 97 1.61 23.42 11.70
N ALA A 98 0.92 24.31 10.99
CA ALA A 98 -0.53 24.34 10.93
C ALA A 98 -1.05 23.15 10.11
N TYR A 99 -1.33 22.03 10.78
CA TYR A 99 -1.76 20.79 10.15
C TYR A 99 -3.07 20.89 9.35
N SER A 100 -3.94 21.85 9.69
CA SER A 100 -5.15 22.17 8.92
C SER A 100 -4.88 22.60 7.49
N ASN A 101 -3.66 23.08 7.20
CA ASN A 101 -3.24 23.51 5.87
C ASN A 101 -2.32 22.50 5.16
N LEU A 102 -2.02 21.36 5.81
CA LEU A 102 -1.15 20.33 5.27
C LEU A 102 -1.97 19.36 4.40
N ASP A 103 -1.63 19.26 3.12
CA ASP A 103 -2.31 18.35 2.19
C ASP A 103 -1.75 16.94 2.27
N VAL A 104 -0.43 16.81 2.43
CA VAL A 104 0.27 15.52 2.41
C VAL A 104 1.36 15.47 3.48
N PHE A 105 1.32 14.42 4.30
CA PHE A 105 2.42 14.00 5.15
C PHE A 105 2.89 12.62 4.74
N LYS A 106 4.12 12.51 4.23
CA LYS A 106 4.68 11.28 3.71
C LYS A 106 5.91 10.86 4.51
N ILE A 107 5.98 9.60 4.89
CA ILE A 107 7.06 9.00 5.67
C ILE A 107 7.61 7.83 4.85
N LEU A 108 8.91 7.84 4.60
CA LEU A 108 9.66 6.83 3.85
C LEU A 108 10.69 6.19 4.80
N LEU A 109 10.45 4.94 5.19
CA LEU A 109 11.23 4.19 6.17
C LEU A 109 12.08 3.13 5.48
N ASN A 110 13.35 3.06 5.85
CA ASN A 110 14.30 2.09 5.29
C ASN A 110 14.42 0.80 6.13
N GLY A 111 13.67 0.71 7.23
CA GLY A 111 13.57 -0.48 8.08
C GLY A 111 12.20 -0.56 8.74
N ASN A 112 12.15 -0.97 10.01
CA ASN A 112 10.92 -1.02 10.81
C ASN A 112 10.49 0.36 11.37
N GLY A 113 11.21 1.43 11.04
CA GLY A 113 10.96 2.80 11.50
C GLY A 113 11.19 3.04 13.00
N GLU A 114 11.85 2.13 13.72
CA GLU A 114 12.07 2.25 15.16
C GLU A 114 12.75 3.56 15.53
N PHE A 115 13.83 3.91 14.81
CA PHE A 115 14.55 5.16 14.97
C PHE A 115 13.67 6.40 14.72
N PHE A 116 12.81 6.35 13.71
CA PHE A 116 11.85 7.43 13.42
C PHE A 116 10.83 7.62 14.54
N PHE A 117 10.14 6.55 14.93
CA PHE A 117 9.07 6.63 15.92
C PHE A 117 9.59 6.99 17.32
N ASP A 118 10.82 6.60 17.68
CA ASP A 118 11.42 7.01 18.94
C ASP A 118 11.70 8.50 19.01
N LYS A 119 12.12 9.13 17.90
CA LYS A 119 12.35 10.58 17.87
C LYS A 119 11.07 11.41 17.93
N LEU A 120 9.94 10.82 17.54
CA LEU A 120 8.63 11.45 17.65
C LEU A 120 8.12 11.52 19.09
N SER A 121 8.60 10.69 20.01
CA SER A 121 8.25 10.84 21.43
C SER A 121 9.17 11.89 22.08
N PRO A 122 8.66 12.98 22.71
CA PRO A 122 7.32 13.18 23.25
C PRO A 122 6.50 14.25 22.50
N ILE A 123 6.61 14.34 21.17
CA ILE A 123 5.81 15.28 20.38
C ILE A 123 4.33 14.93 20.56
N ASP A 124 3.54 15.93 20.92
CA ASP A 124 2.09 15.80 20.95
C ASP A 124 1.55 15.72 19.51
N LEU A 125 1.30 14.49 19.06
CA LEU A 125 0.80 14.20 17.73
C LEU A 125 -0.72 14.38 17.60
N SER A 126 -1.45 14.69 18.68
CA SER A 126 -2.90 14.93 18.61
C SER A 126 -3.26 16.09 17.68
N ARG A 127 -2.31 17.00 17.46
CA ARG A 127 -2.43 18.12 16.52
C ARG A 127 -2.33 17.71 15.06
N LEU A 128 -1.78 16.54 14.75
CA LEU A 128 -1.67 15.97 13.39
C LEU A 128 -3.05 15.45 12.91
N ASN A 129 -4.02 16.35 12.91
CA ASN A 129 -5.41 16.13 12.57
C ASN A 129 -5.76 17.08 11.43
N GLY A 130 -6.28 16.53 10.34
CA GLY A 130 -6.68 17.32 9.20
C GLY A 130 -7.61 16.53 8.28
N ILE A 131 -8.86 16.99 8.17
CA ILE A 131 -9.87 16.37 7.30
C ILE A 131 -9.43 16.29 5.83
N ASN A 132 -8.45 17.10 5.42
CA ASN A 132 -7.85 17.13 4.08
C ASN A 132 -6.47 16.47 4.01
N LEU A 133 -5.86 16.12 5.15
CA LEU A 133 -4.50 15.60 5.26
C LEU A 133 -4.43 14.14 4.78
N LYS A 134 -3.53 13.87 3.83
CA LYS A 134 -3.16 12.51 3.41
C LYS A 134 -1.89 12.06 4.11
N LEU A 135 -1.97 10.96 4.86
CA LEU A 135 -0.82 10.32 5.50
C LEU A 135 -0.35 9.14 4.65
N ILE A 136 0.90 9.16 4.18
CA ILE A 136 1.47 8.07 3.38
C ILE A 136 2.69 7.53 4.10
N ILE A 137 2.71 6.25 4.43
CA ILE A 137 3.84 5.60 5.11
C ILE A 137 4.33 4.49 4.21
N LYS A 138 5.57 4.60 3.72
CA LYS A 138 6.21 3.51 2.98
C LYS A 138 7.35 2.93 3.81
N THR A 139 7.49 1.61 3.85
CA THR A 139 8.43 0.92 4.75
C THR A 139 8.99 -0.36 4.16
N LEU A 140 10.27 -0.67 4.45
CA LEU A 140 10.92 -1.92 4.04
C LEU A 140 10.56 -3.11 4.95
N GLU A 141 10.39 -2.86 6.25
CA GLU A 141 10.06 -3.88 7.23
C GLU A 141 8.71 -3.60 7.91
N ARG A 142 8.21 -4.56 8.71
CA ARG A 142 7.00 -4.38 9.50
C ARG A 142 7.24 -3.25 10.51
N PRO A 143 6.49 -2.14 10.46
CA PRO A 143 6.77 -1.02 11.34
C PRO A 143 6.18 -1.28 12.73
N ASN A 144 7.02 -1.63 13.69
CA ASN A 144 6.62 -2.14 15.01
C ASN A 144 5.85 -1.12 15.86
N LYS A 145 6.14 0.18 15.69
CA LYS A 145 5.53 1.28 16.45
C LYS A 145 4.44 2.02 15.67
N LEU A 146 4.07 1.55 14.49
CA LEU A 146 3.12 2.22 13.61
C LEU A 146 1.74 2.42 14.27
N LEU A 147 1.21 1.38 14.91
CA LEU A 147 -0.10 1.46 15.57
C LEU A 147 -0.08 2.48 16.72
N ASN A 148 1.00 2.52 17.49
CA ASN A 148 1.19 3.47 18.58
C ASN A 148 1.35 4.91 18.07
N PHE A 149 2.04 5.08 16.94
CA PHE A 149 2.14 6.38 16.27
C PHE A 149 0.76 6.86 15.84
N LEU A 150 -0.01 6.03 15.15
CA LEU A 150 -1.31 6.41 14.61
C LEU A 150 -2.36 6.65 15.69
N SER A 151 -2.34 5.89 16.79
CA SER A 151 -3.18 6.15 17.95
C SER A 151 -2.88 7.51 18.60
N SER A 152 -1.62 7.94 18.54
CA SER A 152 -1.19 9.25 19.04
C SER A 152 -1.66 10.41 18.16
N CYS A 153 -2.03 10.16 16.90
CA CYS A 153 -2.44 11.19 15.93
C CYS A 153 -3.95 11.51 15.91
N GLN A 154 -4.77 10.90 16.78
CA GLN A 154 -6.23 11.12 16.86
C GLN A 154 -6.96 11.05 15.49
N LEU A 155 -6.73 9.95 14.74
CA LEU A 155 -7.24 9.59 13.41
C LEU A 155 -8.36 10.47 12.81
N SER A 156 -7.99 11.60 12.23
CA SER A 156 -8.90 12.38 11.38
C SER A 156 -8.13 12.81 10.15
N PHE A 157 -7.81 11.81 9.33
CA PHE A 157 -7.12 11.96 8.05
C PHE A 157 -8.12 11.80 6.90
N ASN A 158 -7.85 12.49 5.80
CA ASN A 158 -8.56 12.30 4.53
C ASN A 158 -8.29 10.90 3.95
N ASN A 159 -7.03 10.47 4.05
CA ASN A 159 -6.56 9.20 3.54
C ASN A 159 -5.33 8.77 4.36
N ILE A 160 -5.28 7.49 4.73
CA ILE A 160 -4.05 6.86 5.21
C ILE A 160 -3.66 5.74 4.25
N SER A 161 -2.48 5.86 3.66
CA SER A 161 -1.88 4.83 2.80
C SER A 161 -0.62 4.26 3.46
N ILE A 162 -0.58 2.95 3.65
CA ILE A 162 0.59 2.23 4.15
C ILE A 162 1.06 1.26 3.08
N GLU A 163 2.30 1.44 2.64
CA GLU A 163 2.94 0.63 1.63
C GLU A 163 4.15 -0.08 2.22
N LYS A 164 4.10 -1.40 2.37
CA LYS A 164 5.34 -2.16 2.61
C LYS A 164 5.91 -2.53 1.25
N TYR A 165 7.18 -2.27 1.03
CA TYR A 165 7.91 -2.77 -0.12
C TYR A 165 9.05 -3.68 0.36
N GLY A 166 9.35 -4.73 -0.38
CA GLY A 166 10.50 -5.59 -0.17
C GLY A 166 11.56 -5.33 -1.23
N LEU A 167 12.77 -5.83 -1.00
CA LEU A 167 13.77 -5.95 -2.06
C LEU A 167 13.67 -7.36 -2.66
N ASN A 168 13.63 -7.46 -3.98
CA ASN A 168 13.78 -8.75 -4.64
C ASN A 168 15.23 -9.25 -4.54
N GLU A 169 15.48 -10.47 -5.00
CA GLU A 169 16.81 -11.12 -4.98
C GLU A 169 17.91 -10.32 -5.73
N VAL A 170 17.53 -9.30 -6.50
CA VAL A 170 18.41 -8.41 -7.28
C VAL A 170 18.47 -7.00 -6.67
N GLY A 171 17.93 -6.80 -5.47
CA GLY A 171 17.94 -5.51 -4.77
C GLY A 171 16.98 -4.45 -5.34
N LYS A 172 15.99 -4.84 -6.15
CA LYS A 172 14.94 -3.92 -6.63
C LYS A 172 13.73 -3.91 -5.70
N ILE A 173 13.19 -2.72 -5.48
CA ILE A 173 11.94 -2.47 -4.75
C ILE A 173 10.78 -3.24 -5.42
N LYS A 174 10.01 -3.98 -4.62
CA LYS A 174 8.80 -4.69 -4.98
C LYS A 174 7.73 -4.39 -3.93
N ASP A 175 6.53 -3.99 -4.35
CA ASP A 175 5.43 -3.78 -3.42
C ASP A 175 5.03 -5.11 -2.77
N GLU A 176 5.06 -5.16 -1.43
CA GLU A 176 4.72 -6.34 -0.63
C GLU A 176 3.33 -6.25 -0.01
N PHE A 177 2.90 -5.03 0.34
CA PHE A 177 1.66 -4.77 1.07
C PHE A 177 1.19 -3.34 0.78
N TYR A 178 -0.10 -3.18 0.56
CA TYR A 178 -0.74 -1.89 0.37
C TYR A 178 -2.05 -1.86 1.16
N VAL A 179 -2.18 -0.88 2.06
CA VAL A 179 -3.43 -0.56 2.76
C VAL A 179 -3.75 0.89 2.45
N ASP A 180 -4.95 1.14 1.93
CA ASP A 180 -5.50 2.48 1.70
C ASP A 180 -6.83 2.57 2.42
N ILE A 181 -6.91 3.51 3.35
CA ILE A 181 -8.11 3.74 4.15
C ILE A 181 -8.61 5.14 3.76
N GLY A 182 -9.69 5.13 2.97
CA GLY A 182 -10.36 6.34 2.49
C GLY A 182 -11.14 7.08 3.59
N LEU A 183 -11.54 8.30 3.24
CA LEU A 183 -12.29 9.30 4.01
C LEU A 183 -13.09 8.77 5.22
N GLY A 184 -12.77 9.28 6.41
CA GLY A 184 -13.67 9.26 7.58
C GLY A 184 -13.47 8.15 8.60
N CYS A 185 -12.38 7.36 8.53
CA CYS A 185 -12.10 6.34 9.54
C CYS A 185 -11.49 6.96 10.81
N SER A 186 -12.33 7.25 11.81
CA SER A 186 -11.90 7.67 13.16
C SER A 186 -11.73 6.51 14.15
N ASP A 187 -11.96 5.26 13.69
CA ASP A 187 -11.96 4.06 14.53
C ASP A 187 -10.59 3.36 14.48
N MET A 188 -9.81 3.53 15.56
CA MET A 188 -8.50 2.91 15.73
C MET A 188 -8.56 1.38 15.76
N ASP A 189 -9.65 0.77 16.23
CA ASP A 189 -9.78 -0.68 16.29
C ASP A 189 -10.05 -1.27 14.91
N LEU A 190 -10.91 -0.62 14.12
CA LEU A 190 -11.12 -0.96 12.71
C LEU A 190 -9.81 -0.86 11.91
N PHE A 191 -9.10 0.24 12.11
CA PHE A 191 -7.80 0.50 11.48
C PHE A 191 -6.78 -0.59 11.84
N THR A 192 -6.66 -0.90 13.13
CA THR A 192 -5.74 -1.92 13.66
C THR A 192 -6.10 -3.32 13.16
N ASN A 193 -7.39 -3.65 13.13
CA ASN A 193 -7.88 -4.92 12.59
C ASN A 193 -7.65 -5.03 11.08
N THR A 194 -7.70 -3.93 10.33
CA THR A 194 -7.42 -3.89 8.89
C THR A 194 -5.97 -4.19 8.60
N ILE A 195 -5.06 -3.56 9.35
CA ILE A 195 -3.64 -3.88 9.29
C ILE A 195 -3.41 -5.37 9.63
N LYS A 196 -3.93 -5.84 10.77
CA LYS A 196 -3.78 -7.25 11.18
C LYS A 196 -4.33 -8.22 10.12
N PHE A 197 -5.48 -7.92 9.52
CA PHE A 197 -6.11 -8.77 8.51
C PHE A 197 -5.29 -8.86 7.22
N HIS A 198 -4.80 -7.73 6.72
CA HIS A 198 -3.92 -7.70 5.54
C HIS A 198 -2.53 -8.29 5.84
N GLU A 199 -2.05 -8.25 7.08
CA GLU A 199 -0.82 -8.92 7.50
C GLU A 199 -0.95 -10.45 7.56
N LEU A 200 -2.15 -10.97 7.83
CA LEU A 200 -2.42 -12.40 7.93
C LEU A 200 -2.73 -13.06 6.57
N ASN A 201 -3.13 -12.28 5.56
CA ASN A 201 -3.61 -12.81 4.29
C ASN A 201 -2.90 -12.19 3.09
N ILE A 202 -2.61 -13.00 2.06
CA ILE A 202 -2.25 -12.47 0.74
C ILE A 202 -3.55 -12.18 0.00
N ILE A 203 -3.92 -10.91 -0.06
CA ILE A 203 -5.06 -10.46 -0.83
C ILE A 203 -4.57 -10.08 -2.22
N TYR A 204 -5.11 -10.72 -3.26
CA TYR A 204 -4.86 -10.35 -4.64
C TYR A 204 -6.19 -10.19 -5.38
N ARG A 205 -6.19 -9.37 -6.43
CA ARG A 205 -7.30 -9.27 -7.37
C ARG A 205 -6.89 -9.94 -8.67
N ASN A 206 -7.83 -10.58 -9.36
CA ASN A 206 -7.61 -11.08 -10.71
C ASN A 206 -7.51 -9.90 -11.72
N ILE A 207 -6.40 -9.16 -11.67
CA ILE A 207 -6.00 -8.06 -12.56
C ILE A 207 -4.55 -8.29 -13.01
N SER A 208 -4.17 -7.77 -14.19
CA SER A 208 -2.92 -8.11 -14.90
C SER A 208 -1.61 -7.89 -14.12
N ASP A 209 -1.64 -7.09 -13.05
CA ASP A 209 -0.42 -6.53 -12.45
C ASP A 209 0.11 -7.36 -11.27
N SER A 210 -0.55 -8.47 -10.93
CA SER A 210 -0.12 -9.37 -9.85
C SER A 210 0.32 -10.73 -10.39
N LEU A 211 1.52 -11.20 -9.99
CA LEU A 211 2.02 -12.55 -10.31
C LEU A 211 1.03 -13.68 -9.92
N PHE A 212 0.12 -13.42 -8.98
CA PHE A 212 -0.90 -14.37 -8.53
C PHE A 212 -2.18 -14.33 -9.36
N SER A 213 -2.44 -13.26 -10.11
CA SER A 213 -3.62 -13.14 -10.98
C SER A 213 -3.60 -14.15 -12.13
N ASN A 214 -4.77 -14.65 -12.50
CA ASN A 214 -4.97 -15.51 -13.66
C ASN A 214 -4.81 -14.78 -15.00
N LEU A 215 -4.88 -13.45 -15.00
CA LEU A 215 -4.65 -12.59 -16.15
C LEU A 215 -3.17 -12.21 -16.32
N TYR A 216 -2.32 -12.49 -15.34
CA TYR A 216 -0.89 -12.19 -15.45
C TYR A 216 -0.27 -12.97 -16.61
N PRO A 217 0.50 -12.32 -17.49
CA PRO A 217 1.16 -12.99 -18.61
C PRO A 217 2.04 -14.16 -18.17
N ALA A 218 1.71 -15.35 -18.65
CA ALA A 218 2.43 -16.59 -18.39
C ALA A 218 2.24 -17.52 -19.59
N LEU A 219 3.33 -18.02 -20.17
CA LEU A 219 3.25 -18.95 -21.30
C LEU A 219 2.90 -20.36 -20.79
N LEU A 220 1.63 -20.73 -20.83
CA LEU A 220 1.14 -22.05 -20.41
C LEU A 220 1.13 -23.00 -21.61
N ILE A 221 1.84 -24.13 -21.50
CA ILE A 221 1.76 -25.22 -22.48
C ILE A 221 0.72 -26.23 -22.00
N GLY A 222 -0.43 -26.25 -22.68
CA GLY A 222 -1.52 -27.17 -22.44
C GLY A 222 -1.32 -28.54 -23.10
N ARG A 223 -2.40 -29.34 -23.11
CA ARG A 223 -2.41 -30.64 -23.78
C ARG A 223 -2.20 -30.47 -25.28
N PHE A 224 -1.54 -31.45 -25.91
CA PHE A 224 -1.25 -31.46 -27.34
C PHE A 224 -0.43 -30.25 -27.84
N GLY A 225 0.33 -29.59 -26.95
CA GLY A 225 1.20 -28.48 -27.32
C GLY A 225 0.51 -27.13 -27.50
N VAL A 226 -0.79 -27.00 -27.22
CA VAL A 226 -1.50 -25.73 -27.33
C VAL A 226 -0.95 -24.73 -26.30
N THR A 227 -0.51 -23.57 -26.77
CA THR A 227 0.08 -22.51 -25.94
C THR A 227 -0.94 -21.44 -25.58
N PHE A 228 -1.00 -21.05 -24.31
CA PHE A 228 -1.83 -19.96 -23.81
C PHE A 228 -0.94 -18.87 -23.19
N THR A 229 -1.39 -17.63 -23.28
CA THR A 229 -0.68 -16.42 -22.82
C THR A 229 -0.95 -16.08 -21.36
N CYS A 230 -2.00 -16.66 -20.75
CA CYS A 230 -2.28 -16.59 -19.32
C CYS A 230 -3.25 -17.72 -18.89
N VAL A 231 -3.50 -17.85 -17.58
CA VAL A 231 -4.44 -18.84 -17.02
C VAL A 231 -5.87 -18.57 -17.49
N GLU A 232 -6.29 -17.31 -17.54
CA GLU A 232 -7.65 -16.95 -17.96
C GLU A 232 -7.91 -17.32 -19.43
N GLN A 233 -6.94 -17.12 -20.33
CA GLN A 233 -7.08 -17.53 -21.74
C GLN A 233 -7.32 -19.04 -21.85
N MET A 234 -6.53 -19.83 -21.13
CA MET A 234 -6.71 -21.28 -21.07
C MET A 234 -8.08 -21.67 -20.51
N PHE A 235 -8.53 -20.98 -19.45
CA PHE A 235 -9.80 -21.22 -18.79
C PHE A 235 -10.99 -20.93 -19.72
N GLN A 236 -11.01 -19.76 -20.36
CA GLN A 236 -12.11 -19.35 -21.24
C GLN A 236 -12.11 -20.13 -22.56
N HIS A 237 -10.93 -20.43 -23.14
CA HIS A 237 -10.83 -21.29 -24.32
C HIS A 237 -11.42 -22.68 -24.04
N ARG A 238 -11.06 -23.29 -22.90
CA ARG A 238 -11.60 -24.60 -22.51
C ARG A 238 -13.09 -24.56 -22.22
N LYS A 239 -13.60 -23.43 -21.71
CA LYS A 239 -15.04 -23.19 -21.57
C LYS A 239 -15.74 -23.23 -22.93
N ALA A 240 -15.26 -22.45 -23.91
CA ALA A 240 -15.83 -22.42 -25.25
C ALA A 240 -15.77 -23.80 -25.93
N MET A 241 -14.63 -24.49 -25.85
CA MET A 241 -14.47 -25.86 -26.35
C MET A 241 -15.44 -26.86 -25.69
N HIS A 242 -15.68 -26.76 -24.38
CA HIS A 242 -16.61 -27.64 -23.66
C HIS A 242 -18.05 -27.49 -24.19
N PHE A 243 -18.45 -26.29 -24.59
CA PHE A 243 -19.77 -26.00 -25.16
C PHE A 243 -19.82 -26.07 -26.70
N LYS A 244 -18.74 -26.60 -27.31
CA LYS A 244 -18.60 -26.74 -28.77
C LYS A 244 -18.73 -25.41 -29.52
N ASP A 245 -18.39 -24.31 -28.86
CA ASP A 245 -18.31 -22.98 -29.46
C ASP A 245 -16.89 -22.75 -29.99
N TYR A 246 -16.60 -23.37 -31.12
CA TYR A 246 -15.27 -23.32 -31.74
C TYR A 246 -14.92 -21.93 -32.24
N GLU A 247 -15.91 -21.14 -32.64
CA GLU A 247 -15.71 -19.76 -33.10
C GLU A 247 -15.19 -18.89 -31.96
N THR A 248 -15.86 -18.90 -30.80
CA THR A 248 -15.39 -18.19 -29.61
C THR A 248 -14.06 -18.75 -29.11
N ALA A 249 -13.84 -20.06 -29.21
CA ALA A 249 -12.56 -20.66 -28.83
C ALA A 249 -11.40 -20.11 -29.67
N THR A 250 -11.56 -20.02 -30.99
CA THR A 250 -10.56 -19.41 -31.89
C THR A 250 -10.35 -17.94 -31.56
N GLN A 251 -11.42 -17.16 -31.38
CA GLN A 251 -11.31 -15.74 -31.01
C GLN A 251 -10.54 -15.53 -29.69
N ILE A 252 -10.75 -16.41 -28.70
CA ILE A 252 -10.02 -16.36 -27.43
C ILE A 252 -8.53 -16.65 -27.64
N MET A 253 -8.17 -17.60 -28.52
CA MET A 253 -6.76 -17.93 -28.82
C MET A 253 -6.05 -16.78 -29.53
N ASP A 254 -6.74 -16.08 -30.43
CA ASP A 254 -6.18 -14.95 -31.18
C ASP A 254 -6.12 -13.66 -30.35
N CYS A 255 -6.81 -13.61 -29.21
CA CYS A 255 -6.89 -12.43 -28.36
C CYS A 255 -5.73 -12.36 -27.36
N THR A 256 -5.01 -11.24 -27.36
CA THR A 256 -3.93 -10.95 -26.40
C THR A 256 -4.34 -9.99 -25.29
N TYR A 257 -5.59 -9.47 -25.33
CA TYR A 257 -6.09 -8.48 -24.36
C TYR A 257 -6.85 -9.18 -23.21
N PRO A 258 -6.36 -9.10 -21.96
CA PRO A 258 -6.91 -9.86 -20.84
C PRO A 258 -8.40 -9.63 -20.57
N THR A 259 -8.88 -8.39 -20.69
CA THR A 259 -10.29 -8.03 -20.48
C THR A 259 -11.21 -8.62 -21.55
N LYS A 260 -10.79 -8.57 -22.81
CA LYS A 260 -11.55 -9.12 -23.95
C LYS A 260 -11.67 -10.64 -23.87
N ILE A 261 -10.64 -11.34 -23.38
CA ILE A 261 -10.68 -12.80 -23.15
C ILE A 261 -11.83 -13.18 -22.21
N ILE A 262 -11.99 -12.45 -21.11
CA ILE A 262 -13.08 -12.70 -20.14
C ILE A 262 -14.44 -12.42 -20.78
N GLU A 263 -14.56 -11.32 -21.54
CA GLU A 263 -15.81 -10.95 -22.21
C GLU A 263 -16.25 -11.99 -23.23
N MET A 264 -15.35 -12.45 -24.10
CA MET A 264 -15.60 -13.53 -25.04
C MET A 264 -16.05 -14.81 -24.32
N GLY A 265 -15.36 -15.17 -23.23
CA GLY A 265 -15.73 -16.33 -22.43
C GLY A 265 -17.10 -16.22 -21.77
N LYS A 266 -17.57 -15.02 -21.41
CA LYS A 266 -18.94 -14.79 -20.92
C LYS A 266 -19.99 -15.01 -22.01
N LEU A 267 -19.65 -14.72 -23.26
CA LEU A 267 -20.54 -14.82 -24.42
C LEU A 267 -20.51 -16.18 -25.14
N ALA A 268 -19.80 -17.16 -24.58
CA ALA A 268 -19.72 -18.50 -25.16
C ALA A 268 -21.11 -19.10 -25.42
N ARG A 269 -21.35 -19.52 -26.66
CA ARG A 269 -22.59 -20.15 -27.14
C ARG A 269 -22.82 -21.47 -26.42
N ASN A 270 -24.11 -21.85 -26.32
CA ASN A 270 -24.56 -23.10 -25.69
C ASN A 270 -24.16 -23.26 -24.21
N TYR A 271 -23.79 -22.18 -23.53
CA TYR A 271 -23.39 -22.22 -22.13
C TYR A 271 -24.51 -22.76 -21.23
N ILE A 272 -24.19 -23.76 -20.42
CA ILE A 272 -25.07 -24.34 -19.41
C ILE A 272 -24.32 -24.36 -18.08
N ASP A 273 -24.73 -23.53 -17.13
CA ASP A 273 -24.04 -23.33 -15.85
C ASP A 273 -23.84 -24.65 -15.08
N ALA A 274 -24.88 -25.49 -15.02
CA ALA A 274 -24.82 -26.79 -14.35
C ALA A 274 -23.72 -27.71 -14.93
N LYS A 275 -23.53 -27.72 -16.25
CA LYS A 275 -22.47 -28.52 -16.90
C LYS A 275 -21.09 -27.92 -16.63
N TRP A 276 -20.98 -26.59 -16.67
CA TRP A 276 -19.71 -25.92 -16.39
C TRP A 276 -19.27 -26.11 -14.93
N ASN A 277 -20.20 -26.08 -13.99
CA ASN A 277 -19.93 -26.26 -12.56
C ASN A 277 -19.26 -27.61 -12.25
N VAL A 278 -19.52 -28.66 -13.04
CA VAL A 278 -18.90 -29.97 -12.87
C VAL A 278 -17.41 -29.97 -13.22
N VAL A 279 -16.96 -29.10 -14.16
CA VAL A 279 -15.61 -29.19 -14.74
C VAL A 279 -14.71 -27.98 -14.45
N ARG A 280 -15.29 -26.82 -14.12
CA ARG A 280 -14.56 -25.54 -14.02
C ARG A 280 -13.42 -25.55 -13.01
N GLU A 281 -13.61 -26.21 -11.87
CA GLU A 281 -12.58 -26.29 -10.82
C GLU A 281 -11.36 -27.09 -11.28
N ASN A 282 -11.60 -28.23 -11.94
CA ASN A 282 -10.53 -29.08 -12.47
C ASN A 282 -9.74 -28.35 -13.56
N ILE A 283 -10.44 -27.65 -14.45
CA ILE A 283 -9.80 -26.87 -15.52
C ILE A 283 -8.94 -25.74 -14.93
N MET A 284 -9.45 -25.01 -13.95
CA MET A 284 -8.70 -23.94 -13.26
C MET A 284 -7.47 -24.50 -12.55
N MET A 285 -7.63 -25.58 -11.78
CA MET A 285 -6.55 -26.25 -11.07
C MET A 285 -5.44 -26.74 -12.02
N GLU A 286 -5.80 -27.28 -13.19
CA GLU A 286 -4.82 -27.68 -14.20
C GLU A 286 -4.00 -26.48 -14.71
N ALA A 287 -4.68 -25.38 -15.06
CA ALA A 287 -4.02 -24.17 -15.53
C ALA A 287 -3.09 -23.56 -14.46
N LEU A 288 -3.55 -23.49 -13.20
CA LEU A 288 -2.73 -23.01 -12.08
C LEU A 288 -1.52 -23.90 -11.83
N LYS A 289 -1.66 -25.23 -11.91
CA LYS A 289 -0.53 -26.16 -11.78
C LYS A 289 0.51 -25.96 -12.86
N ILE A 290 0.12 -25.66 -14.10
CA ILE A 290 1.06 -25.34 -15.18
C ILE A 290 1.79 -24.05 -14.84
N LYS A 291 1.05 -22.97 -14.50
CA LYS A 291 1.61 -21.66 -14.13
C LYS A 291 2.59 -21.77 -12.96
N PHE A 292 2.21 -22.36 -11.84
CA PHE A 292 3.04 -22.41 -10.63
C PHE A 292 4.13 -23.48 -10.64
N LYS A 293 4.28 -24.23 -11.75
CA LYS A 293 5.41 -25.14 -11.96
C LYS A 293 6.63 -24.41 -12.56
N MET A 294 6.42 -23.30 -13.28
CA MET A 294 7.49 -22.54 -13.93
C MET A 294 7.98 -21.37 -13.07
N SER A 295 9.22 -20.94 -13.30
CA SER A 295 9.77 -19.71 -12.71
C SER A 295 9.27 -18.49 -13.48
N PRO A 296 9.03 -17.32 -12.84
CA PRO A 296 9.22 -17.01 -11.42
C PRO A 296 8.03 -17.37 -10.50
N PHE A 297 6.93 -17.91 -11.05
CA PHE A 297 5.69 -18.13 -10.30
C PHE A 297 5.84 -19.18 -9.20
N LYS A 298 6.63 -20.22 -9.45
CA LYS A 298 6.93 -21.27 -8.48
C LYS A 298 7.63 -20.70 -7.25
N GLU A 299 8.61 -19.83 -7.43
CA GLU A 299 9.31 -19.18 -6.32
C GLU A 299 8.36 -18.23 -5.57
N ALA A 300 7.57 -17.47 -6.31
CA ALA A 300 6.59 -16.54 -5.74
C ALA A 300 5.54 -17.25 -4.86
N ILE A 301 4.97 -18.38 -5.31
CA ILE A 301 3.95 -19.09 -4.53
C ILE A 301 4.51 -19.78 -3.28
N ILE A 302 5.80 -20.10 -3.25
CA ILE A 302 6.45 -20.70 -2.08
C ILE A 302 6.85 -19.63 -1.07
N ASN A 303 7.52 -18.56 -1.52
CA ASN A 303 8.23 -17.64 -0.63
C ASN A 303 7.34 -16.48 -0.16
N TYR A 304 6.50 -15.94 -1.04
CA TYR A 304 5.69 -14.76 -0.73
C TYR A 304 4.71 -14.93 0.45
N PRO A 305 4.13 -16.13 0.68
CA PRO A 305 3.29 -16.38 1.85
C PRO A 305 4.03 -16.46 3.18
N ILE A 306 5.34 -16.69 3.17
CA ILE A 306 6.14 -16.89 4.38
C ILE A 306 6.52 -15.52 4.95
N ARG A 307 6.18 -15.31 6.22
CA ARG A 307 6.58 -14.13 7.00
C ARG A 307 7.98 -14.33 7.60
N ASN A 308 8.60 -13.23 8.04
CA ASN A 308 9.92 -13.25 8.68
C ASN A 308 9.95 -14.08 9.98
N ASP A 309 8.81 -14.22 10.65
CA ASP A 309 8.60 -15.05 11.85
C ASP A 309 8.33 -16.53 11.51
N GLY A 310 8.30 -16.90 10.23
CA GLY A 310 8.03 -18.25 9.76
C GLY A 310 6.54 -18.60 9.61
N GLU A 311 5.63 -17.69 9.98
CA GLU A 311 4.19 -17.91 9.76
C GLU A 311 3.83 -17.88 8.28
N ILE A 312 2.85 -18.71 7.89
CA ILE A 312 2.41 -18.87 6.50
C ILE A 312 1.05 -18.20 6.33
N ARG A 313 0.99 -17.19 5.45
CA ARG A 313 -0.24 -16.52 5.04
C ARG A 313 -1.07 -17.38 4.10
N THR A 314 -2.39 -17.25 4.17
CA THR A 314 -3.31 -17.86 3.21
C THR A 314 -3.64 -16.91 2.06
N PHE A 315 -4.00 -17.46 0.90
CA PHE A 315 -4.38 -16.66 -0.26
C PHE A 315 -5.87 -16.31 -0.25
N LEU A 316 -6.21 -15.05 -0.51
CA LEU A 316 -7.57 -14.54 -0.69
C LEU A 316 -7.71 -13.83 -2.05
N GLU A 317 -8.65 -14.30 -2.89
CA GLU A 317 -9.00 -13.64 -4.16
C GLU A 317 -10.07 -12.56 -3.91
N GLY A 318 -9.69 -11.29 -3.92
CA GLY A 318 -10.53 -10.13 -3.61
C GLY A 318 -11.41 -9.64 -4.77
N SER A 319 -11.94 -10.53 -5.61
CA SER A 319 -12.77 -10.17 -6.77
C SER A 319 -14.25 -9.90 -6.45
N GLY A 320 -14.71 -10.16 -5.23
CA GLY A 320 -16.13 -10.11 -4.87
C GLY A 320 -16.97 -11.25 -5.48
N ASN A 321 -16.35 -12.17 -6.25
CA ASN A 321 -17.04 -13.34 -6.80
C ASN A 321 -17.38 -14.33 -5.68
N LYS A 322 -18.67 -14.67 -5.50
CA LYS A 322 -19.16 -15.53 -4.42
C LYS A 322 -18.58 -16.96 -4.40
N PHE A 323 -18.02 -17.42 -5.51
CA PHE A 323 -17.46 -18.76 -5.66
C PHE A 323 -15.93 -18.74 -5.69
N TRP A 324 -15.33 -18.05 -6.66
CA TRP A 324 -13.88 -18.05 -6.86
C TRP A 324 -13.13 -17.27 -5.81
N GLY A 325 -13.68 -16.13 -5.39
CA GLY A 325 -13.05 -15.22 -4.48
C GLY A 325 -13.87 -14.96 -3.23
N THR A 326 -13.62 -13.80 -2.67
CA THR A 326 -14.31 -13.25 -1.52
C THR A 326 -14.60 -11.78 -1.74
N THR A 327 -15.68 -11.29 -1.12
CA THR A 327 -15.88 -9.86 -0.91
C THR A 327 -15.28 -9.52 0.43
N ILE A 328 -14.25 -8.67 0.42
CA ILE A 328 -13.78 -8.06 1.65
C ILE A 328 -14.71 -6.88 1.88
N ARG A 329 -15.64 -7.03 2.82
CA ARG A 329 -16.53 -5.93 3.23
C ARG A 329 -16.06 -5.43 4.58
N THR A 330 -15.99 -4.11 4.68
CA THR A 330 -16.33 -3.40 5.90
C THR A 330 -17.85 -3.24 5.85
N SER A 331 -18.60 -3.96 6.69
CA SER A 331 -20.05 -3.78 6.79
C SER A 331 -20.36 -2.92 8.00
N GLY A 332 -20.97 -1.75 7.77
CA GLY A 332 -21.18 -0.71 8.78
C GLY A 332 -22.46 -0.80 9.61
N GLY A 333 -22.50 0.07 10.61
CA GLY A 333 -23.66 0.58 11.35
C GLY A 333 -23.26 1.91 11.99
N LEU A 334 -24.18 2.89 12.10
CA LEU A 334 -23.95 4.08 12.92
C LEU A 334 -23.48 3.61 14.30
N PHE A 335 -22.35 4.13 14.79
CA PHE A 335 -21.74 3.85 16.09
C PHE A 335 -20.99 2.50 16.26
N GLY A 336 -19.90 2.32 15.50
CA GLY A 336 -18.66 1.74 16.07
C GLY A 336 -18.61 0.23 16.39
N THR A 337 -19.18 -0.63 15.55
CA THR A 337 -18.99 -2.10 15.67
C THR A 337 -18.61 -2.78 14.35
N GLU A 338 -17.73 -2.16 13.58
CA GLU A 338 -17.30 -2.68 12.29
C GLU A 338 -16.30 -3.85 12.44
N LYS A 339 -16.70 -5.06 12.05
CA LYS A 339 -15.79 -6.21 11.85
C LYS A 339 -15.43 -6.31 10.37
N ILE A 340 -14.16 -6.51 10.05
CA ILE A 340 -13.75 -6.93 8.70
C ILE A 340 -14.35 -8.30 8.46
N GLN A 341 -15.33 -8.36 7.57
CA GLN A 341 -16.02 -9.58 7.25
C GLN A 341 -15.60 -10.03 5.85
N VAL A 342 -15.04 -11.23 5.79
CA VAL A 342 -14.84 -11.99 4.56
C VAL A 342 -16.23 -12.50 4.14
N CYS A 343 -16.92 -11.70 3.35
CA CYS A 343 -18.27 -12.00 2.85
C CYS A 343 -18.18 -12.72 1.51
N GLY A 344 -18.40 -14.03 1.51
CA GLY A 344 -18.25 -14.87 0.32
C GLY A 344 -17.42 -16.09 0.69
N ILE A 345 -18.10 -17.22 0.87
CA ILE A 345 -17.69 -18.26 1.82
C ILE A 345 -16.64 -19.21 1.21
N LYS A 346 -16.52 -19.26 -0.12
CA LYS A 346 -15.77 -20.36 -0.75
C LYS A 346 -14.29 -20.07 -0.95
N ASN A 347 -13.92 -18.89 -1.47
CA ASN A 347 -12.53 -18.53 -1.83
C ASN A 347 -11.79 -19.70 -2.50
N VAL A 348 -12.45 -20.32 -3.49
CA VAL A 348 -11.93 -21.55 -4.13
C VAL A 348 -10.55 -21.29 -4.71
N MET A 349 -10.33 -20.11 -5.31
CA MET A 349 -9.05 -19.78 -5.93
C MET A 349 -7.90 -19.74 -4.92
N GLY A 350 -8.09 -19.06 -3.78
CA GLY A 350 -7.10 -19.01 -2.72
C GLY A 350 -6.75 -20.39 -2.18
N LYS A 351 -7.76 -21.22 -1.89
CA LYS A 351 -7.57 -22.62 -1.46
C LYS A 351 -6.81 -23.47 -2.47
N MET A 352 -7.07 -23.28 -3.77
CA MET A 352 -6.33 -23.99 -4.83
C MET A 352 -4.85 -23.59 -4.83
N MET A 353 -4.53 -22.31 -4.65
CA MET A 353 -3.16 -21.82 -4.57
C MET A 353 -2.43 -22.35 -3.33
N ASP A 354 -3.09 -22.34 -2.17
CA ASP A 354 -2.55 -22.95 -0.94
C ASP A 354 -2.24 -24.43 -1.12
N SER A 355 -3.16 -25.18 -1.74
CA SER A 355 -2.94 -26.60 -2.04
C SER A 355 -1.76 -26.82 -3.00
N ILE A 356 -1.60 -25.98 -4.03
CA ILE A 356 -0.46 -26.07 -4.96
C ILE A 356 0.86 -25.81 -4.22
N ARG A 357 0.91 -24.77 -3.37
CA ARG A 357 2.08 -24.44 -2.54
C ARG A 357 2.49 -25.63 -1.68
N GLU A 358 1.56 -26.18 -0.92
CA GLU A 358 1.79 -27.32 -0.02
C GLU A 358 2.33 -28.53 -0.77
N ASN A 359 1.75 -28.85 -1.93
CA ASN A 359 2.22 -29.94 -2.78
C ASN A 359 3.64 -29.74 -3.29
N ILE A 360 4.02 -28.51 -3.65
CA ILE A 360 5.39 -28.21 -4.12
C ILE A 360 6.38 -28.35 -2.96
N VAL A 361 6.06 -27.78 -1.79
CA VAL A 361 6.90 -27.85 -0.59
C VAL A 361 7.09 -29.30 -0.13
N PHE A 362 6.02 -30.09 -0.09
CA PHE A 362 6.06 -31.51 0.28
C PHE A 362 6.98 -32.32 -0.64
N LYS A 363 6.88 -32.12 -1.97
CA LYS A 363 7.76 -32.78 -2.95
C LYS A 363 9.23 -32.39 -2.76
N LYS A 364 9.51 -31.14 -2.38
CA LYS A 364 10.88 -30.68 -2.08
C LYS A 364 11.47 -31.41 -0.87
N LYS A 365 10.70 -31.56 0.21
CA LYS A 365 11.11 -32.29 1.43
C LYS A 365 11.36 -33.78 1.20
N LYS A 366 10.56 -34.44 0.34
CA LYS A 366 10.79 -35.86 -0.03
C LYS A 366 12.07 -36.04 -0.86
N LYS A 367 12.36 -35.15 -1.80
CA LYS A 367 13.58 -35.22 -2.60
C LYS A 367 14.85 -35.01 -1.77
N SER A 368 14.80 -34.17 -0.73
CA SER A 368 15.95 -33.99 0.17
C SER A 368 16.17 -35.17 1.11
N HIS A 369 15.12 -35.93 1.46
CA HIS A 369 15.24 -37.15 2.29
C HIS A 369 15.73 -38.38 1.51
N ASN A 370 15.46 -38.47 0.20
CA ASN A 370 15.91 -39.59 -0.63
C ASN A 370 17.33 -39.41 -1.19
N ASN A 371 17.95 -38.24 -0.99
CA ASN A 371 19.31 -37.92 -1.44
C ASN A 371 20.32 -37.85 -0.28
N ASN A 372 19.88 -38.17 0.94
CA ASN A 372 20.71 -38.46 2.11
C ASN A 372 20.59 -39.96 2.40
#